data_AF-A0A8R7TE14-F1
#
_entry.id   AF-A0A8R7TE14-F1
#
_cell.length_a   1.000
_cell.length_b   1.000
_cell.length_c   1.000
_cell.angle_alpha   90.00
_cell.angle_beta   90.00
_cell.angle_gamma   90.00
#
_symmetry.space_group_name_H-M   'P 1'
#
loop_
_entity.id
_entity.type
_entity.pdbx_description
1 polymer ?
#
loop_
_entity_poly.entity_id
_entity_poly.type
_entity_poly.pdbx_seq_one_letter_code
_entity_poly.pdbx_strand_id
1 'polypeptide(L)' 'KFFAWLVVKNRCWTLDRLAARSLPHQPCCPLCLQEPETLDHLLIQCFFARAVWFNALRARE' A
#
# COMPACT_ATOMS: atom_id res chain seq x y z
N LYS A 1 -12.00 -10.32 5.82
CA LYS A 1 -11.13 -11.01 6.81
C LYS A 1 -9.85 -11.60 6.21
N PHE A 2 -9.82 -11.99 4.93
CA PHE A 2 -8.59 -12.43 4.25
C PHE A 2 -7.54 -11.33 4.04
N PHE A 3 -7.95 -10.13 3.62
CA PHE A 3 -7.02 -9.04 3.31
C PHE A 3 -6.18 -8.59 4.52
N ALA A 4 -6.82 -8.27 5.64
CA ALA A 4 -6.10 -7.88 6.87
C ALA A 4 -5.14 -8.97 7.37
N TRP A 5 -5.51 -10.24 7.25
CA TRP A 5 -4.63 -11.36 7.60
C TRP A 5 -3.42 -11.48 6.67
N LEU A 6 -3.59 -11.21 5.37
CA LEU A 6 -2.49 -11.15 4.41
C LEU A 6 -1.57 -9.96 4.68
N VAL A 7 -2.11 -8.80 5.08
CA VAL A 7 -1.32 -7.62 5.49
C VAL A 7 -0.43 -7.96 6.68
N VAL A 8 -1.01 -8.54 7.74
CA VAL A 8 -0.25 -8.94 8.96
C VAL A 8 0.84 -9.95 8.64
N LYS A 9 0.59 -10.86 7.69
CA LYS A 9 1.59 -11.85 7.25
C LYS A 9 2.56 -11.33 6.17
N ASN A 10 2.50 -10.05 5.82
CA ASN A 10 3.25 -9.46 4.71
C ASN A 10 3.12 -10.26 3.40
N ARG A 11 1.94 -10.86 3.18
CA ARG A 11 1.56 -11.67 2.00
C ARG A 11 0.59 -10.96 1.06
N CYS A 12 0.32 -9.68 1.30
CA CYS A 12 -0.36 -8.88 0.30
C CYS A 12 0.54 -8.73 -0.93
N TRP A 13 -0.09 -8.78 -2.11
CA TRP A 13 0.56 -8.55 -3.39
C TRP A 13 0.79 -7.06 -3.59
N THR A 14 1.71 -6.48 -2.83
CA THR A 14 2.27 -5.14 -3.08
C THR A 14 3.54 -5.27 -3.92
N LEU A 15 3.88 -4.24 -4.71
CA LEU A 15 5.02 -4.22 -5.63
C LEU A 15 6.35 -4.50 -4.92
N ASP A 16 6.42 -4.38 -3.60
CA ASP A 16 7.51 -4.86 -2.75
C ASP A 16 7.90 -6.34 -3.04
N ARG A 17 6.93 -7.22 -3.32
CA ARG A 17 7.22 -8.60 -3.76
C ARG A 17 7.57 -8.72 -5.24
N LEU A 18 7.17 -7.75 -6.06
CA LEU A 18 7.61 -7.64 -7.46
C LEU A 18 9.11 -7.25 -7.51
N ALA A 19 9.55 -6.39 -6.59
CA ALA A 19 10.94 -5.99 -6.40
C ALA A 19 11.85 -7.17 -6.05
N ALA A 20 11.39 -8.07 -5.16
CA ALA A 20 12.09 -9.31 -4.82
C ALA A 20 12.25 -10.30 -5.98
N ARG A 21 11.47 -10.13 -7.08
CA ARG A 21 11.56 -10.95 -8.30
C ARG A 21 12.39 -10.30 -9.40
N SER A 22 13.13 -9.22 -9.13
CA SER A 22 14.01 -8.55 -10.11
C SER A 22 13.30 -8.09 -11.38
N LEU A 23 11.98 -7.82 -11.32
CA LEU A 23 11.31 -7.14 -12.42
C LEU A 23 11.63 -5.64 -12.36
N PRO A 24 11.76 -4.96 -13.52
CA PRO A 24 11.94 -3.52 -13.58
C PRO A 24 10.70 -2.88 -12.95
N HIS A 25 10.85 -2.43 -11.70
CA HIS A 25 9.80 -1.79 -10.94
C HIS A 25 10.26 -0.37 -10.66
N GLN A 26 9.33 0.57 -10.75
CA GLN A 26 9.57 1.91 -10.28
C GLN A 26 9.73 1.81 -8.76
N PRO A 27 10.84 2.30 -8.17
CA PRO A 27 11.08 2.16 -6.74
C PRO A 27 10.08 2.98 -5.91
N CYS A 28 9.37 3.92 -6.55
CA CYS A 28 8.42 4.83 -5.92
C CYS A 28 7.01 4.24 -5.87
N CYS A 29 6.27 4.56 -4.80
CA CYS A 29 4.87 4.24 -4.65
C CYS A 29 4.04 4.83 -5.81
N PRO A 30 3.17 4.07 -6.47
CA PRO A 30 2.37 4.54 -7.62
C PRO A 30 1.32 5.58 -7.23
N LEU A 31 1.02 5.74 -5.94
CA LEU A 31 0.02 6.68 -5.44
C LEU A 31 0.59 8.08 -5.21
N CYS A 32 1.78 8.16 -4.59
CA CYS A 32 2.41 9.44 -4.28
C CYS A 32 3.61 9.77 -5.20
N LEU A 33 4.17 8.76 -5.88
CA LEU A 33 5.35 8.84 -6.75
C LEU A 33 6.61 9.42 -6.11
N GLN A 34 6.62 9.57 -4.78
CA GLN A 34 7.62 10.37 -4.07
C GLN A 34 8.44 9.57 -3.06
N GLU A 35 7.82 8.57 -2.42
CA GLU A 35 8.45 7.70 -1.43
C GLU A 35 8.51 6.25 -1.93
N PRO A 36 9.44 5.42 -1.42
CA PRO A 36 9.55 4.03 -1.82
C PRO A 36 8.25 3.26 -1.53
N GLU A 37 7.85 2.37 -2.45
CA GLU A 37 6.67 1.55 -2.19
C GLU A 37 6.95 0.51 -1.10
N THR A 38 6.38 0.72 0.07
CA THR A 38 6.33 -0.28 1.14
C THR A 38 4.88 -0.57 1.52
N LEU A 39 4.61 -1.72 2.14
CA LEU A 39 3.25 -2.07 2.57
C LEU A 39 2.67 -1.05 3.57
N ASP A 40 3.50 -0.58 4.50
CA ASP A 40 3.12 0.46 5.46
C ASP A 40 2.85 1.80 4.75
N HIS A 41 3.70 2.17 3.79
CA HIS A 41 3.49 3.38 3.02
C HIS A 41 2.21 3.30 2.17
N LEU A 42 2.01 2.22 1.41
CA LEU A 42 0.84 2.06 0.55
C LEU A 42 -0.49 2.04 1.33
N LEU A 43 -0.50 1.50 2.55
CA LEU A 43 -1.72 1.35 3.33
C LEU A 43 -1.99 2.50 4.30
N ILE A 44 -0.95 3.10 4.90
CA ILE A 44 -1.11 3.99 6.06
C ILE A 44 -0.34 5.31 5.90
N GLN A 45 0.92 5.29 5.44
CA GLN A 45 1.72 6.54 5.40
C GLN A 45 1.41 7.41 4.18
N CYS A 46 1.05 6.79 3.06
CA CYS A 46 0.79 7.51 1.82
C CYS A 46 -0.35 8.49 2.03
N PHE A 47 -0.12 9.75 1.67
CA PHE A 47 -1.12 10.80 1.73
C PHE A 47 -2.43 10.40 1.03
N PHE A 48 -2.31 9.76 -0.15
CA PHE A 48 -3.47 9.26 -0.88
C PHE A 48 -4.22 8.17 -0.11
N ALA A 49 -3.49 7.20 0.47
CA ALA A 49 -4.09 6.14 1.27
C ALA A 49 -4.83 6.71 2.50
N ARG A 50 -4.23 7.69 3.19
CA ARG A 50 -4.87 8.39 4.31
C ARG A 50 -6.15 9.09 3.89
N ALA A 51 -6.14 9.78 2.76
CA ALA A 51 -7.33 10.43 2.22
C ALA A 51 -8.44 9.40 1.91
N VAL A 52 -8.09 8.25 1.31
CA VAL A 52 -9.05 7.17 1.05
C VAL A 52 -9.66 6.64 2.36
N TRP A 53 -8.84 6.35 3.37
CA TRP A 53 -9.34 5.90 4.68
C TRP A 53 -10.23 6.93 5.34
N PHE A 54 -9.85 8.20 5.32
CA PHE A 54 -10.64 9.28 5.89
C PHE A 54 -12.03 9.38 5.22
N ASN A 55 -12.08 9.33 3.90
CA ASN A 55 -13.35 9.32 3.17
C ASN A 55 -14.17 8.05 3.42
N ALA A 56 -13.53 6.88 3.44
CA ALA A 56 -14.20 5.61 3.69
C ALA A 56 -14.77 5.50 5.12
N LEU A 57 -14.09 6.10 6.10
CA LEU A 57 -14.56 6.17 7.49
C LEU A 57 -15.72 7.16 7.64
N ARG A 58 -15.65 8.32 6.96
CA ARG A 58 -16.74 9.32 6.97
C ARG A 58 -17.98 8.89 6.20
N ALA A 59 -17.84 8.07 5.15
CA ALA A 59 -18.97 7.53 4.40
C ALA A 59 -19.78 6.46 5.15
N ARG A 60 -19.35 6.10 6.37
CA ARG A 60 -20.02 5.10 7.23
C ARG A 60 -20.82 5.74 8.38
N GLU A 61 -20.83 7.07 8.45
CA GLU A 61 -21.69 7.89 9.30
C GLU A 61 -22.94 8.30 8.52
#